data_AF-A0A7X6LML0-F1
#
_entry.id   AF-A0A7X6LML0-F1
#
_cell.length_a   1.000
_cell.length_b   1.000
_cell.length_c   1.000
_cell.angle_alpha   90.00
_cell.angle_beta   90.00
_cell.angle_gamma   90.00
#
_symmetry.space_group_name_H-M   'P 1'
#
loop_
_entity.id
_entity.type
_entity.pdbx_description
1 polymer ?
#
loop_
_entity_poly.entity_id
_entity_poly.type
_entity_poly.pdbx_seq_one_letter_code
_entity_poly.pdbx_strand_id
1 'polypeptide(L)'
;MALQNHLQVAKLSKQTSNNPKIYGLALDDDGRCQHYHTQRDVVALACDQCQQFFACYLCHNALKDHSFVPTNEASTEILCGHCRHVMNFQAYSKGVCPECHYAFNPKCKLHHDVYFK
;
A
#
# COMPACT_ATOMS: atom_id res chain seq x y z
N MET A 1 8.66 54.37 18.59
CA MET A 1 7.45 53.54 18.54
C MET A 1 7.89 52.09 18.35
N ALA A 2 7.61 51.24 19.32
CA ALA A 2 7.68 49.77 19.21
C ALA A 2 6.65 49.29 18.14
N LEU A 3 6.76 48.16 17.43
CA LEU A 3 6.81 46.74 17.83
C LEU A 3 7.29 45.91 16.59
N GLN A 4 8.32 45.07 16.69
CA GLN A 4 8.30 43.59 16.88
C GLN A 4 7.74 42.71 15.74
N ASN A 5 8.61 41.79 15.27
CA ASN A 5 8.44 40.36 14.92
C ASN A 5 7.34 39.94 13.90
N HIS A 6 7.58 39.02 12.97
CA HIS A 6 7.86 37.61 13.28
C HIS A 6 8.68 36.85 12.21
N LEU A 7 9.43 35.88 12.74
CA LEU A 7 10.24 34.85 12.10
C LEU A 7 9.55 34.01 11.00
N GLN A 8 10.25 33.89 9.88
CA GLN A 8 10.77 32.64 9.26
C GLN A 8 10.04 31.31 9.54
N VAL A 9 9.61 30.62 8.47
CA VAL A 9 9.71 29.15 8.40
C VAL A 9 10.13 28.74 6.99
N ALA A 10 11.34 28.20 6.89
CA ALA A 10 11.78 27.41 5.75
C ALA A 10 11.05 26.06 5.74
N LYS A 11 10.65 25.56 4.57
CA LYS A 11 10.50 24.12 4.33
C LYS A 11 11.17 23.73 3.02
N LEU A 12 12.50 23.78 3.03
CA LEU A 12 13.26 22.73 2.38
C LEU A 12 13.20 21.52 3.31
N SER A 13 12.44 20.49 2.97
CA SER A 13 12.66 19.16 3.54
C SER A 13 12.71 18.15 2.40
N LYS A 14 13.96 17.84 2.03
CA LYS A 14 14.40 16.61 1.37
C LYS A 14 13.40 15.46 1.57
N GLN A 15 12.75 15.01 0.50
CA GLN A 15 12.11 13.68 0.48
C GLN A 15 13.11 12.72 -0.16
N THR A 16 14.15 12.34 0.57
CA THR A 16 14.82 11.06 0.32
C THR A 16 13.90 9.96 0.84
N SER A 17 12.88 9.56 0.10
CA SER A 17 11.90 8.60 0.61
C SER A 17 12.38 7.16 0.37
N ASN A 18 12.69 6.46 1.46
CA ASN A 18 12.66 4.99 1.54
C ASN A 18 11.19 4.52 1.41
N ASN A 19 10.54 4.83 0.29
CA ASN A 19 9.13 4.49 0.12
C ASN A 19 9.00 3.02 -0.33
N PRO A 20 8.16 2.19 0.31
CA PRO A 20 7.97 0.81 -0.09
C PRO A 20 7.51 0.70 -1.55
N LYS A 21 8.23 -0.13 -2.33
CA LYS A 21 7.96 -0.35 -3.75
C LYS A 21 6.81 -1.35 -3.92
N ILE A 22 5.90 -1.04 -4.86
CA ILE A 22 4.87 -1.98 -5.34
C ILE A 22 5.36 -2.63 -6.63
N TYR A 23 5.22 -3.95 -6.71
CA TYR A 23 5.50 -4.73 -7.91
C TYR A 23 4.19 -5.14 -8.59
N GLY A 24 4.15 -5.07 -9.92
CA GLY A 24 3.02 -5.53 -10.71
C GLY A 24 3.13 -5.21 -12.19
N LEU A 25 2.17 -5.69 -12.95
CA LEU A 25 2.10 -5.55 -14.41
C LEU A 25 1.25 -4.32 -14.76
N ALA A 26 1.80 -3.43 -15.60
CA ALA A 26 1.16 -2.19 -16.05
C ALA A 26 0.58 -1.38 -14.87
N LEU A 27 1.44 -1.05 -13.90
CA LEU A 27 1.05 -0.24 -12.76
C LEU A 27 0.81 1.22 -13.16
N ASP A 28 -0.20 1.83 -12.56
CA ASP A 28 -0.31 3.28 -12.49
C ASP A 28 0.30 3.86 -11.20
N ASP A 29 0.18 5.18 -11.03
CA ASP A 29 0.77 5.91 -9.91
C ASP A 29 0.24 5.47 -8.54
N ASP A 30 -1.03 5.02 -8.49
CA ASP A 30 -1.68 4.51 -7.28
C ASP A 30 -1.40 3.01 -7.04
N GLY A 31 -0.64 2.36 -7.93
CA GLY A 31 -0.28 0.94 -7.81
C GLY A 31 -1.35 -0.05 -8.27
N ARG A 32 -2.35 0.41 -9.04
CA ARG A 32 -3.37 -0.46 -9.64
C ARG A 32 -2.76 -1.17 -10.85
N CYS A 33 -3.05 -2.46 -11.02
CA CYS A 33 -2.47 -3.28 -12.09
C CYS A 33 -3.48 -3.59 -13.19
N GLN A 34 -3.04 -4.22 -14.28
CA GLN A 34 -3.95 -4.64 -15.36
C GLN A 34 -5.03 -5.65 -14.94
N HIS A 35 -4.83 -6.41 -13.86
CA HIS A 35 -5.79 -7.41 -13.39
C HIS A 35 -6.92 -6.77 -12.56
N TYR A 36 -6.58 -5.82 -11.68
CA TYR A 36 -7.49 -5.10 -10.80
C TYR A 36 -7.21 -3.60 -10.91
N HIS A 37 -8.15 -2.87 -11.53
CA HIS A 37 -7.95 -1.49 -11.96
C HIS A 37 -9.16 -0.58 -11.73
N THR A 38 -10.02 -0.90 -10.76
CA THR A 38 -11.00 0.07 -10.28
C THR A 38 -10.30 1.16 -9.48
N GLN A 39 -10.95 2.32 -9.33
CA GLN A 39 -10.40 3.43 -8.55
C GLN A 39 -9.97 3.04 -7.13
N ARG A 40 -10.57 1.99 -6.55
CA ARG A 40 -10.35 1.55 -5.17
C ARG A 40 -9.35 0.40 -5.03
N ASP A 41 -8.76 -0.09 -6.12
CA ASP A 41 -7.78 -1.21 -6.13
C ASP A 41 -6.35 -0.73 -5.78
N VAL A 42 -6.24 0.12 -4.75
CA VAL A 42 -4.99 0.79 -4.37
C VAL A 42 -4.23 0.05 -3.27
N VAL A 43 -4.62 -1.17 -2.90
CA VAL A 43 -3.98 -1.91 -1.81
C VAL A 43 -2.99 -2.90 -2.39
N ALA A 44 -1.75 -2.85 -1.90
CA ALA A 44 -0.72 -3.84 -2.19
C ALA A 44 -0.41 -4.68 -0.95
N LEU A 45 -0.20 -5.97 -1.15
CA LEU A 45 -0.03 -6.96 -0.08
C LEU A 45 1.33 -7.63 -0.17
N ALA A 46 1.96 -7.83 0.98
CA ALA A 46 3.24 -8.53 1.06
C ALA A 46 3.04 -10.05 0.94
N CYS A 47 3.93 -10.71 0.21
CA CYS A 47 4.02 -12.18 0.17
C CYS A 47 4.90 -12.69 1.33
N ASP A 48 4.45 -13.70 2.06
CA ASP A 48 5.14 -14.22 3.25
C ASP A 48 6.51 -14.84 2.93
N GLN A 49 6.72 -15.34 1.72
CA GLN A 49 7.99 -15.93 1.32
C GLN A 49 9.03 -14.89 0.90
N CYS A 50 8.65 -13.90 0.08
CA CYS A 50 9.62 -12.96 -0.50
C CYS A 50 9.60 -11.56 0.13
N GLN A 51 8.65 -11.28 1.02
CA GLN A 51 8.55 -10.04 1.79
C GLN A 51 8.54 -8.77 0.91
N GLN A 52 7.86 -8.84 -0.23
CA GLN A 52 7.69 -7.73 -1.19
C GLN A 52 6.21 -7.45 -1.42
N PHE A 53 5.85 -6.18 -1.61
CA PHE A 53 4.48 -5.75 -1.89
C PHE A 53 4.11 -5.93 -3.37
N PHE A 54 3.02 -6.63 -3.63
CA PHE A 54 2.46 -6.76 -4.98
C PHE A 54 1.08 -6.13 -5.07
N ALA A 55 0.78 -5.54 -6.23
CA ALA A 55 -0.56 -5.00 -6.51
C ALA A 55 -1.65 -6.08 -6.46
N CYS A 56 -1.30 -7.33 -6.79
CA CYS A 56 -2.16 -8.49 -6.57
C CYS A 56 -1.37 -9.81 -6.62
N TYR A 57 -1.99 -10.91 -6.17
CA TYR A 57 -1.39 -12.25 -6.23
C TYR A 57 -1.12 -12.72 -7.67
N LEU A 58 -1.94 -12.33 -8.65
CA LEU A 58 -1.71 -12.66 -10.07
C LEU A 58 -0.44 -11.98 -10.61
N CYS A 59 -0.21 -10.72 -10.21
CA CYS A 59 1.02 -10.01 -10.52
C CYS A 59 2.24 -10.68 -9.86
N HIS A 60 2.12 -11.14 -8.62
CA HIS A 60 3.16 -11.92 -7.98
C HIS A 60 3.49 -13.18 -8.79
N ASN A 61 2.49 -14.02 -9.07
CA ASN A 61 2.67 -15.30 -9.75
C ASN A 61 3.22 -15.15 -11.18
N ALA A 62 3.00 -14.00 -11.82
CA ALA A 62 3.57 -13.70 -13.13
C ALA A 62 5.03 -13.20 -13.06
N LEU A 63 5.45 -12.63 -11.93
CA LEU A 63 6.77 -11.99 -11.75
C LEU A 63 7.76 -12.81 -10.93
N LYS A 64 7.30 -13.91 -10.30
CA LYS A 64 8.07 -14.76 -9.39
C LYS A 64 7.97 -16.22 -9.79
N ASP A 65 9.03 -16.97 -9.47
CA ASP A 65 9.11 -18.41 -9.72
C ASP A 65 8.41 -19.26 -8.65
N HIS A 66 7.58 -18.62 -7.82
CA HIS A 66 6.75 -19.29 -6.82
C HIS A 66 5.36 -18.64 -6.77
N SER A 67 4.38 -19.38 -6.26
CA SER A 67 3.05 -18.83 -6.01
C SER A 67 3.07 -17.91 -4.80
N PHE A 68 2.11 -16.98 -4.75
CA PHE A 68 1.91 -16.08 -3.62
C PHE A 68 1.66 -16.91 -2.35
N VAL A 69 2.38 -16.56 -1.27
CA VAL A 69 2.24 -17.23 0.02
C VAL A 69 1.51 -16.28 0.98
N PRO A 70 0.37 -16.71 1.56
CA PRO A 70 -0.40 -15.88 2.46
C PRO A 70 0.36 -15.56 3.74
N THR A 71 0.15 -14.34 4.23
CA THR A 71 0.74 -13.80 5.47
C THR A 71 -0.20 -14.01 6.64
N ASN A 72 0.33 -14.09 7.88
CA ASN A 72 -0.54 -14.14 9.05
C ASN A 72 -1.15 -12.75 9.32
N GLU A 73 -2.44 -12.67 9.65
CA GLU A 73 -3.11 -11.39 9.93
C GLU A 73 -2.42 -10.57 11.04
N ALA A 74 -1.81 -11.23 12.04
CA ALA A 74 -1.15 -10.57 13.15
C ALA A 74 0.20 -9.94 12.76
N SER A 75 0.83 -10.39 11.67
CA SER A 75 2.16 -9.95 11.25
C SER A 75 2.20 -9.34 9.85
N THR A 76 1.09 -9.34 9.13
CA THR A 76 1.02 -8.86 7.74
C THR A 76 1.20 -7.34 7.67
N GLU A 77 1.95 -6.92 6.66
CA GLU A 77 2.07 -5.53 6.26
C GLU A 77 1.23 -5.31 4.99
N ILE A 78 0.48 -4.21 4.99
CA ILE A 78 -0.44 -3.83 3.92
C ILE A 78 -0.14 -2.40 3.51
N LEU A 79 0.07 -2.17 2.21
CA LEU A 79 0.51 -0.88 1.70
C LEU A 79 -0.62 -0.19 0.95
N CYS A 80 -0.90 1.07 1.31
CA CYS A 80 -1.72 1.93 0.48
C CYS A 80 -0.88 2.47 -0.69
N GLY A 81 -1.21 2.10 -1.92
CA GLY A 81 -0.51 2.56 -3.11
C GLY A 81 -0.66 4.05 -3.41
N HIS A 82 -1.73 4.68 -2.92
CA HIS A 82 -1.95 6.13 -3.08
C HIS A 82 -0.96 6.98 -2.26
N CYS A 83 -0.87 6.75 -0.95
CA CYS A 83 0.01 7.55 -0.07
C CYS A 83 1.28 6.82 0.41
N ARG A 84 1.41 5.53 0.08
CA ARG A 84 2.51 4.64 0.48
C ARG A 84 2.64 4.38 1.99
N HIS A 85 1.57 4.63 2.74
CA HIS A 85 1.48 4.24 4.14
C HIS A 85 1.36 2.72 4.28
N VAL A 86 2.27 2.12 5.06
CA VAL A 86 2.19 0.71 5.50
C VAL A 86 1.35 0.63 6.76
N MET A 87 0.39 -0.28 6.78
CA MET A 87 -0.53 -0.51 7.88
C MET A 87 -0.67 -2.00 8.19
N ASN A 88 -1.17 -2.31 9.39
CA ASN A 88 -1.50 -3.66 9.78
C ASN A 88 -2.91 -4.09 9.32
N PHE A 89 -3.22 -5.37 9.49
CA PHE A 89 -4.52 -5.94 9.12
C PHE A 89 -5.72 -5.25 9.79
N GLN A 90 -5.60 -4.88 11.08
CA GLN A 90 -6.69 -4.23 11.81
C GLN A 90 -7.05 -2.87 11.21
N ALA A 91 -6.05 -2.06 10.85
CA ALA A 91 -6.27 -0.77 10.18
C ALA A 91 -6.87 -0.97 8.78
N TYR A 92 -6.31 -1.89 7.99
CA TYR A 92 -6.83 -2.25 6.66
C TYR A 92 -8.30 -2.70 6.70
N SER A 93 -8.68 -3.49 7.70
CA SER A 93 -10.03 -4.04 7.87
C SER A 93 -11.11 -2.98 8.06
N LYS A 94 -10.73 -1.72 8.35
CA LYS A 94 -11.67 -0.58 8.38
C LYS A 94 -12.11 -0.13 6.98
N GLY A 95 -11.48 -0.64 5.92
CA GLY A 95 -11.84 -0.36 4.52
C GLY A 95 -11.41 1.01 4.01
N VAL A 96 -10.60 1.74 4.77
CA VAL A 96 -10.03 3.06 4.41
C VAL A 96 -8.60 3.15 4.89
N CYS A 97 -7.76 3.89 4.17
CA CYS A 97 -6.40 4.18 4.64
C CYS A 97 -6.47 5.08 5.88
N PRO A 98 -5.77 4.76 6.99
CA PRO A 98 -5.76 5.61 8.19
C PRO A 98 -5.01 6.93 7.99
N GLU A 99 -4.14 7.02 6.99
CA GLU A 99 -3.31 8.20 6.72
C GLU A 99 -3.99 9.17 5.75
N CYS A 100 -4.44 8.68 4.58
CA CYS A 100 -5.00 9.53 3.52
C CYS A 100 -6.52 9.39 3.34
N HIS A 101 -7.17 8.51 4.11
CA HIS A 101 -8.61 8.24 4.05
C HIS A 101 -9.13 7.71 2.71
N TYR A 102 -8.24 7.30 1.80
CA TYR A 102 -8.64 6.70 0.52
C TYR A 102 -9.43 5.40 0.78
N ALA A 103 -10.58 5.25 0.12
CA ALA A 103 -11.44 4.08 0.30
C ALA A 103 -10.89 2.87 -0.46
N PHE A 104 -10.83 1.71 0.21
CA PHE A 104 -10.40 0.46 -0.38
C PHE A 104 -11.56 -0.27 -1.06
N ASN A 105 -11.24 -1.19 -1.96
CA ASN A 105 -12.25 -1.98 -2.65
C ASN A 105 -12.84 -3.04 -1.69
N PRO A 106 -14.14 -2.98 -1.35
CA PRO A 106 -14.76 -3.94 -0.44
C PRO A 106 -14.82 -5.36 -1.02
N LYS A 107 -14.61 -5.52 -2.33
CA LYS A 107 -14.51 -6.83 -2.99
C LYS A 107 -13.17 -7.52 -2.73
N CYS A 108 -12.14 -6.83 -2.21
CA CYS A 108 -10.87 -7.47 -1.84
C CYS A 108 -11.04 -8.61 -0.84
N LYS A 109 -12.09 -8.57 -0.01
CA LYS A 109 -12.44 -9.65 0.93
C LYS A 109 -12.71 -11.01 0.26
N LEU A 110 -13.06 -11.02 -1.03
CA LEU A 110 -13.25 -12.26 -1.80
C LEU A 110 -11.95 -13.03 -2.01
N HIS A 111 -10.81 -12.39 -1.76
CA HIS A 111 -9.47 -12.98 -1.86
C HIS A 111 -8.82 -13.20 -0.49
N HIS A 112 -9.59 -13.18 0.60
CA HIS A 112 -9.04 -13.26 1.97
C HIS A 112 -8.14 -14.50 2.13
N ASP A 113 -8.62 -15.69 1.75
CA ASP A 113 -7.87 -16.95 1.83
C ASP A 113 -6.62 -17.01 0.92
N VAL A 114 -6.49 -16.10 -0.04
CA VAL A 114 -5.31 -16.00 -0.91
C VAL A 114 -4.21 -15.16 -0.24
N TYR A 115 -4.60 -14.14 0.51
CA TYR A 115 -3.68 -13.17 1.09
C TYR A 115 -3.34 -13.43 2.55
N PHE A 116 -4.24 -14.08 3.30
CA PHE A 116 -4.15 -14.26 4.74
C PHE A 116 -4.34 -15.71 5.18
N LYS A 117 -3.72 -16.08 6.30
CA LYS A 117 -3.83 -17.38 6.98
C LYS A 117 -3.96 -17.22 8.50
#